data_AF-A0A6J5WMU1-F1
#
_entry.id   AF-A0A6J5WMU1-F1
#
_cell.length_a   1.000
_cell.length_b   1.000
_cell.length_c   1.000
_cell.angle_alpha   90.00
_cell.angle_beta   90.00
_cell.angle_gamma   90.00
#
_symmetry.space_group_name_H-M   'P 1'
#
loop_
_entity.id
_entity.type
_entity.pdbx_description
1 polymer ?
#
loop_
_entity_poly.entity_id
_entity_poly.type
_entity_poly.pdbx_seq_one_letter_code
_entity_poly.pdbx_strand_id
1 'polypeptide(L)'
;MEDYEVIVPFQSLQALGCHVDAVCPKKKAGEICATAVHYFEGDQTYSEKPGHNFTLTADFEALYVSSYDALVIPGGRAPEYLALDEKVIALVKQIVEARKPIASICHGQQI
;
A
#
# COMPACT_ATOMS: atom_id res chain seq x y z
N MET A 1 -3.04 4.23 -5.67
CA MET A 1 -1.63 3.91 -5.34
C MET A 1 -0.84 3.86 -6.64
N GLU A 2 0.47 4.02 -6.59
CA GLU A 2 1.33 3.90 -7.79
C GLU A 2 1.47 2.42 -8.21
N ASP A 3 1.42 2.14 -9.51
CA ASP A 3 1.32 0.81 -10.10
C ASP A 3 2.53 -0.08 -9.80
N TYR A 4 3.75 0.42 -10.00
CA TYR A 4 4.97 -0.29 -9.65
C TYR A 4 5.16 -0.41 -8.15
N GLU A 5 4.86 0.66 -7.42
CA GLU A 5 5.10 0.70 -5.98
C GLU A 5 4.19 -0.26 -5.20
N VAL A 6 3.09 -0.73 -5.78
CA VAL A 6 2.33 -1.85 -5.22
C VAL A 6 2.78 -3.20 -5.79
N ILE A 7 2.86 -3.36 -7.13
CA ILE A 7 3.00 -4.70 -7.72
C ILE A 7 4.40 -5.29 -7.52
N VAL A 8 5.44 -4.46 -7.62
CA VAL A 8 6.84 -4.91 -7.50
C VAL A 8 7.14 -5.43 -6.10
N PRO A 9 6.93 -4.68 -5.00
CA PRO A 9 7.19 -5.22 -3.67
C PRO A 9 6.26 -6.39 -3.33
N PHE A 10 4.99 -6.34 -3.74
CA PHE A 10 4.03 -7.41 -3.49
C PHE A 10 4.51 -8.75 -4.10
N GLN A 11 4.83 -8.76 -5.40
CA GLN A 11 5.28 -9.97 -6.08
C GLN A 11 6.71 -10.37 -5.69
N SER A 12 7.59 -9.42 -5.38
CA SER A 12 8.96 -9.73 -4.96
C SER A 12 8.98 -10.47 -3.63
N LEU A 13 8.18 -10.02 -2.65
CA LEU A 13 8.06 -10.69 -1.36
C LEU A 13 7.42 -12.08 -1.52
N GLN A 14 6.39 -12.21 -2.37
CA GLN A 14 5.82 -13.51 -2.70
C GLN A 14 6.85 -14.47 -3.34
N ALA A 15 7.69 -13.96 -4.26
CA ALA A 15 8.74 -14.74 -4.91
C ALA A 15 9.82 -15.23 -3.91
N LEU A 16 10.02 -14.49 -2.81
CA LEU A 16 10.88 -14.90 -1.69
C LEU A 16 10.21 -15.91 -0.74
N GLY A 17 8.97 -16.31 -1.01
CA GLY A 17 8.20 -17.26 -0.20
C GLY A 17 7.44 -16.63 0.97
N CYS A 18 7.35 -15.30 1.04
CA CYS A 18 6.53 -14.63 2.05
C CYS A 18 5.04 -14.75 1.70
N HIS A 19 4.20 -14.92 2.73
CA HIS A 19 2.77 -14.62 2.61
C HIS A 19 2.58 -13.10 2.63
N VAL A 20 1.86 -12.56 1.64
CA VAL A 20 1.67 -11.11 1.50
C VAL A 20 0.19 -10.83 1.30
N ASP A 21 -0.40 -10.08 2.23
CA ASP A 21 -1.76 -9.59 2.11
C ASP A 21 -1.78 -8.13 1.67
N ALA A 22 -2.71 -7.81 0.76
CA ALA A 22 -2.98 -6.45 0.34
C ALA A 22 -4.42 -6.05 0.69
N VAL A 23 -4.54 -4.90 1.35
CA VAL A 23 -5.78 -4.40 1.95
C VAL A 23 -6.02 -2.94 1.60
N CYS A 24 -7.28 -2.52 1.65
CA CYS A 24 -7.67 -1.11 1.54
C CYS A 24 -8.88 -0.88 2.46
N PRO A 25 -8.91 0.21 3.25
CA PRO A 25 -10.08 0.54 4.07
C PRO A 25 -11.36 0.52 3.24
N LYS A 26 -12.45 0.03 3.84
CA LYS A 26 -13.79 -0.07 3.23
C LYS A 26 -13.88 -0.96 1.99
N LYS A 27 -12.86 -1.79 1.73
CA LYS A 27 -12.87 -2.82 0.69
C LYS A 27 -12.53 -4.20 1.27
N LYS A 28 -12.91 -5.23 0.54
CA LYS A 28 -12.76 -6.65 0.86
C LYS A 28 -11.84 -7.35 -0.13
N ALA A 29 -11.43 -8.57 0.23
CA ALA A 29 -10.72 -9.47 -0.66
C ALA A 29 -11.49 -9.69 -1.98
N GLY A 30 -10.77 -9.65 -3.09
CA GLY A 30 -11.32 -9.74 -4.44
C GLY A 30 -11.78 -8.41 -5.04
N GLU A 31 -11.91 -7.34 -4.24
CA GLU A 31 -12.19 -6.01 -4.78
C GLU A 31 -10.94 -5.36 -5.39
N ILE A 32 -11.17 -4.42 -6.30
CA ILE A 32 -10.11 -3.82 -7.12
C ILE A 32 -9.80 -2.40 -6.65
N CYS A 33 -8.52 -2.04 -6.62
CA CYS A 33 -8.03 -0.67 -6.58
C CYS A 33 -7.42 -0.29 -7.92
N ALA A 34 -7.84 0.85 -8.46
CA ALA A 34 -7.16 1.46 -9.60
C ALA A 34 -5.76 1.96 -9.16
N THR A 35 -4.78 1.80 -10.03
CA THR A 35 -3.42 2.32 -9.83
C THR A 35 -3.12 3.46 -10.81
N ALA A 36 -2.07 4.20 -10.50
CA ALA A 36 -1.54 5.28 -11.31
C ALA A 36 -0.12 4.95 -11.74
N VAL A 37 0.23 5.21 -12.99
CA VAL A 37 1.62 5.23 -13.45
C VAL A 37 2.11 6.67 -13.37
N HIS A 38 3.12 6.91 -12.54
CA HIS A 38 3.78 8.21 -12.40
C HIS A 38 5.11 8.20 -13.17
N TYR A 39 5.24 9.06 -14.18
CA TYR A 39 6.42 9.06 -15.03
C TYR A 39 6.83 10.48 -15.43
N PHE A 40 8.14 10.72 -15.57
CA PHE A 40 8.65 12.01 -16.04
C PHE A 40 8.79 11.99 -17.56
N GLU A 41 7.99 12.81 -18.25
CA GLU A 41 7.96 12.92 -19.72
C GLU A 41 8.60 14.23 -20.24
N GLY A 42 9.27 15.00 -19.35
CA GLY A 42 10.01 16.22 -19.70
C GLY A 42 9.55 17.49 -18.99
N ASP A 43 8.40 17.45 -18.30
CA ASP A 43 7.85 18.57 -17.53
C ASP A 43 8.45 18.69 -16.12
N GLN A 44 8.08 19.76 -15.40
CA GLN A 44 8.56 20.04 -14.03
C GLN A 44 8.12 18.99 -12.99
N THR A 45 7.08 18.22 -13.29
CA THR A 45 6.55 17.16 -12.44
C THR A 45 6.17 15.96 -13.30
N TYR A 46 5.96 14.81 -12.66
CA TYR A 46 5.49 13.60 -13.31
C TYR A 46 4.11 13.80 -13.98
N SER A 47 3.86 13.08 -15.07
CA SER A 47 2.52 12.85 -15.59
C SER A 47 1.88 11.64 -14.89
N GLU A 48 0.55 11.62 -14.85
CA GLU A 48 -0.23 10.51 -14.30
C GLU A 48 -1.05 9.87 -15.41
N LYS A 49 -0.95 8.54 -15.55
CA LYS A 49 -1.77 7.74 -16.46
C LYS A 49 -2.40 6.57 -15.70
N PRO A 50 -3.56 6.04 -16.13
CA PRO A 50 -4.12 4.83 -15.53
C PRO A 50 -3.15 3.64 -15.64
N GLY A 51 -2.92 2.95 -14.53
CA GLY A 51 -2.16 1.71 -14.47
C GLY A 51 -3.07 0.47 -14.50
N HIS A 52 -2.55 -0.64 -13.98
CA HIS A 52 -3.32 -1.88 -13.87
C HIS A 52 -4.34 -1.83 -12.74
N ASN A 53 -5.39 -2.65 -12.85
CA ASN A 53 -6.27 -2.89 -11.71
C ASN A 53 -5.58 -3.85 -10.73
N PHE A 54 -5.40 -3.42 -9.48
CA PHE A 54 -4.81 -4.24 -8.43
C PHE A 54 -5.91 -4.88 -7.57
N THR A 55 -5.95 -6.21 -7.51
CA THR A 55 -6.94 -6.96 -6.73
C THR A 55 -6.45 -7.18 -5.29
N LEU A 56 -7.27 -6.80 -4.31
CA LEU A 56 -7.00 -6.98 -2.90
C LEU A 56 -7.13 -8.44 -2.49
N THR A 57 -6.34 -8.89 -1.50
CA THR A 57 -6.31 -10.29 -1.08
C THR A 57 -6.90 -10.53 0.31
N ALA A 58 -7.09 -9.47 1.11
CA ALA A 58 -7.61 -9.57 2.46
C ALA A 58 -8.56 -8.41 2.81
N ASP A 59 -9.37 -8.62 3.85
CA ASP A 59 -10.32 -7.64 4.36
C ASP A 59 -9.63 -6.74 5.38
N PHE A 60 -9.64 -5.43 5.16
CA PHE A 60 -8.99 -4.46 6.07
C PHE A 60 -9.51 -4.54 7.51
N GLU A 61 -10.83 -4.71 7.67
CA GLU A 61 -11.49 -4.74 8.98
C GLU A 61 -11.26 -6.05 9.76
N ALA A 62 -10.74 -7.09 9.11
CA ALA A 62 -10.47 -8.39 9.72
C ALA A 62 -8.98 -8.59 10.07
N LEU A 63 -8.16 -7.54 9.94
CA LEU A 63 -6.73 -7.63 10.19
C LEU A 63 -6.40 -7.63 11.68
N TYR A 64 -5.48 -8.52 12.05
CA TYR A 64 -4.82 -8.50 13.35
C TYR A 64 -3.35 -8.18 13.14
N VAL A 65 -2.88 -7.04 13.68
CA VAL A 65 -1.47 -6.61 13.59
C VAL A 65 -0.49 -7.67 14.10
N SER A 66 -0.90 -8.49 15.07
CA SER A 66 -0.09 -9.61 15.58
C SER A 66 0.23 -10.67 14.53
N SER A 67 -0.59 -10.81 13.48
CA SER A 67 -0.44 -11.84 12.45
C SER A 67 0.56 -11.49 11.34
N TYR A 68 1.07 -10.26 11.31
CA TYR A 68 1.99 -9.78 10.26
C TYR A 68 3.37 -9.50 10.82
N ASP A 69 4.43 -9.89 10.11
CA ASP A 69 5.80 -9.62 10.55
C ASP A 69 6.28 -8.22 10.20
N ALA A 70 5.74 -7.60 9.13
CA ALA A 70 6.15 -6.30 8.62
C ALA A 70 4.99 -5.57 7.91
N LEU A 71 5.18 -4.28 7.63
CA LEU A 71 4.26 -3.44 6.84
C LEU A 71 4.98 -2.83 5.63
N VAL A 72 4.32 -2.83 4.48
CA VAL A 72 4.74 -2.09 3.28
C VAL A 72 3.69 -1.04 2.94
N ILE A 73 4.10 0.20 2.68
CA ILE A 73 3.22 1.32 2.32
C ILE A 73 3.63 1.84 0.93
N PRO A 74 2.91 1.44 -0.14
CA PRO A 74 3.07 2.01 -1.48
C PRO A 74 2.71 3.49 -1.51
N GLY A 75 3.30 4.23 -2.45
CA GLY A 75 3.01 5.63 -2.68
C GLY A 75 1.96 5.88 -3.76
N GLY A 76 2.29 6.81 -4.66
CA GLY A 76 1.35 7.46 -5.57
C GLY A 76 0.36 8.35 -4.83
N ARG A 77 -0.88 8.44 -5.32
CA ARG A 77 -1.92 9.29 -4.71
C ARG A 77 -2.71 8.66 -3.57
N ALA A 78 -2.53 7.37 -3.27
CA ALA A 78 -3.29 6.72 -2.19
C ALA A 78 -2.96 7.27 -0.79
N PRO A 79 -1.67 7.51 -0.44
CA PRO A 79 -1.31 8.01 0.87
C PRO A 79 -2.00 9.32 1.26
N GLU A 80 -2.25 10.23 0.32
CA GLU A 80 -2.84 11.56 0.61
C GLU A 80 -4.17 11.46 1.37
N TYR A 81 -5.02 10.51 0.97
CA TYR A 81 -6.33 10.31 1.61
C TYR A 81 -6.30 9.24 2.70
N LEU A 82 -5.38 8.27 2.63
CA LEU A 82 -5.22 7.25 3.68
C LEU A 82 -4.62 7.83 4.96
N ALA A 83 -3.79 8.86 4.85
CA ALA A 83 -3.24 9.61 5.99
C ALA A 83 -4.31 10.36 6.80
N LEU A 84 -5.55 10.44 6.29
CA LEU A 84 -6.70 11.04 6.98
C LEU A 84 -7.65 9.99 7.59
N ASP A 85 -7.41 8.69 7.34
CA ASP A 85 -8.23 7.61 7.88
C ASP A 85 -7.69 7.15 9.23
N GLU A 86 -8.44 7.44 10.31
CA GLU A 86 -8.02 7.12 11.69
C GLU A 86 -7.71 5.63 11.90
N LYS A 87 -8.37 4.72 11.17
CA LYS A 87 -8.09 3.28 11.29
C LYS A 87 -6.75 2.92 10.66
N VAL A 88 -6.39 3.55 9.55
CA VAL A 88 -5.07 3.38 8.92
C VAL A 88 -3.97 3.91 9.84
N ILE A 89 -4.16 5.12 10.38
CA ILE A 89 -3.21 5.73 11.32
C ILE A 89 -3.03 4.82 12.56
N ALA A 90 -4.14 4.28 13.09
CA ALA A 90 -4.09 3.37 14.23
C ALA A 90 -3.31 2.08 13.93
N LEU A 91 -3.54 1.47 12.75
CA LEU A 91 -2.80 0.28 12.30
C LEU A 91 -1.29 0.55 12.20
N VAL A 92 -0.89 1.66 11.57
CA VAL A 92 0.53 2.05 11.46
C VAL A 92 1.16 2.25 12.84
N LYS A 93 0.48 2.96 13.75
CA LYS A 93 0.95 3.14 15.14
C LYS A 93 1.15 1.81 15.87
N GLN A 94 0.22 0.86 15.74
CA GLN A 94 0.36 -0.47 16.35
C GLN A 94 1.58 -1.24 15.84
N ILE A 95 1.90 -1.14 14.53
CA ILE A 95 3.09 -1.76 13.93
C ILE A 95 4.37 -1.11 14.46
N VAL A 96 4.40 0.23 14.58
CA VAL A 96 5.51 0.99 15.17
C VAL A 96 5.73 0.62 16.63
N GLU A 97 4.68 0.58 17.44
CA GLU A 97 4.73 0.20 18.85
C GLU A 97 5.23 -1.24 19.04
N ALA A 98 4.82 -2.15 18.14
CA ALA A 98 5.31 -3.52 18.10
C ALA A 98 6.76 -3.65 17.57
N ARG A 99 7.39 -2.54 17.17
CA ARG A 99 8.76 -2.48 16.62
C ARG A 99 8.97 -3.40 15.42
N LYS A 100 7.92 -3.58 14.61
CA LYS A 100 7.97 -4.39 13.39
C LYS A 100 8.55 -3.56 12.23
N PRO A 101 9.24 -4.17 11.26
CA PRO A 101 9.74 -3.44 10.10
C PRO A 101 8.63 -2.75 9.31
N ILE A 102 8.90 -1.51 8.89
CA ILE A 102 8.03 -0.73 8.00
C ILE A 102 8.87 -0.28 6.81
N ALA A 103 8.41 -0.61 5.60
CA ALA A 103 8.95 -0.07 4.36
C ALA A 103 7.92 0.86 3.72
N SER A 104 8.26 2.14 3.56
CA SER A 104 7.39 3.14 2.94
C SER A 104 8.14 3.82 1.80
N ILE A 105 7.45 4.12 0.69
CA ILE A 105 8.06 4.65 -0.53
C ILE A 105 7.25 5.80 -1.13
N CYS A 106 7.96 6.74 -1.76
CA CYS A 106 7.40 7.88 -2.50
C CYS A 106 6.56 8.81 -1.62
N HIS A 107 5.22 8.75 -1.74
CA HIS A 107 4.31 9.51 -0.91
C HIS A 107 3.78 8.72 0.29
N GLY A 108 4.15 7.44 0.44
CA GLY A 108 3.72 6.58 1.54
C GLY A 108 4.03 7.16 2.92
N GLN A 109 5.08 7.98 3.03
CA GLN A 109 5.52 8.66 4.26
C GLN A 109 4.57 9.78 4.72
N GLN A 110 3.55 10.12 3.93
CA GLN A 110 2.49 11.03 4.37
C GLN A 110 1.59 10.42 5.44
N ILE A 111 1.48 9.08 5.49
CA ILE A 111 0.76 8.32 6.51
C ILE A 111 1.64 8.19 7.76
#